data_AF-K1TM07-F1
#
_entry.id   AF-K1TM07-F1
#
_cell.length_a   1.000
_cell.length_b   1.000
_cell.length_c   1.000
_cell.angle_alpha   90.00
_cell.angle_beta   90.00
_cell.angle_gamma   90.00
#
_symmetry.space_group_name_H-M   'P 1'
#
loop_
_entity.id
_entity.type
_entity.pdbx_description
1 polymer ?
#
loop_
_entity_poly.entity_id
_entity_poly.type
_entity_poly.pdbx_seq_one_letter_code
_entity_poly.pdbx_strand_id
1 'polypeptide(L)'
;DYDVVCPSEYIIERMLRKDLLLPIDTAFGKTPNYISNVSPYIVEQIDATSNNGRIAHHYAVPYMWGTCGILYNKVHVPINDAQTWGTLWNRKYQGKLLMKDSYRDSYGTALIWAHRKDLEAGKVTIPQLMNDYSPAAVATVEKELKALKPNIEGWEADFGKETMTKGKAYLN
;
A
#
# COMPACT_ATOMS: atom_id res chain seq x y z
N ASP A 1 -22.63 12.71 -7.89
CA ASP A 1 -22.00 13.82 -7.14
C ASP A 1 -21.62 13.34 -5.75
N TYR A 2 -20.41 13.71 -5.31
CA TYR A 2 -19.86 13.33 -4.01
C TYR A 2 -19.47 14.60 -3.27
N ASP A 3 -19.93 14.78 -2.04
CA ASP A 3 -19.57 15.94 -1.20
C ASP A 3 -18.24 15.72 -0.48
N VAL A 4 -17.95 14.47 -0.08
CA VAL A 4 -16.73 14.05 0.61
C VAL A 4 -16.31 12.68 0.09
N VAL A 5 -15.01 12.50 -0.11
CA VAL A 5 -14.39 11.23 -0.48
C VAL A 5 -13.22 10.94 0.47
N CYS A 6 -12.90 9.66 0.67
CA CYS A 6 -11.76 9.22 1.48
C CYS A 6 -10.74 8.44 0.62
N PRO A 7 -10.06 9.09 -0.33
CA PRO A 7 -9.07 8.47 -1.19
C PRO A 7 -7.74 8.19 -0.48
N SER A 8 -6.97 7.23 -0.99
CA SER A 8 -5.55 7.07 -0.65
C SER A 8 -4.71 8.25 -1.17
N GLU A 9 -3.51 8.43 -0.64
CA GLU A 9 -2.59 9.53 -0.93
C GLU A 9 -2.23 9.66 -2.43
N TYR A 10 -2.01 8.53 -3.11
CA TYR A 10 -1.69 8.54 -4.54
C TYR A 10 -2.89 8.94 -5.43
N ILE A 11 -4.12 8.77 -4.94
CA ILE A 11 -5.32 9.27 -5.60
C ILE A 11 -5.47 10.78 -5.34
N ILE A 12 -5.15 11.26 -4.14
CA ILE A 12 -5.09 12.70 -3.84
C ILE A 12 -4.15 13.41 -4.82
N GLU A 13 -2.95 12.88 -5.02
CA GLU A 13 -1.99 13.44 -6.00
C GLU A 13 -2.60 13.54 -7.41
N ARG A 14 -3.27 12.48 -7.88
CA ARG A 14 -3.92 12.46 -9.21
C ARG A 14 -5.08 13.46 -9.28
N MET A 15 -5.86 13.61 -8.21
CA MET A 15 -6.97 14.55 -8.16
C MET A 15 -6.47 16.00 -8.13
N LEU A 16 -5.37 16.30 -7.42
CA LEU A 16 -4.70 17.61 -7.45
C LEU A 16 -4.20 17.95 -8.85
N ARG A 17 -3.55 16.99 -9.54
CA ARG A 17 -3.08 17.14 -10.93
C ARG A 17 -4.22 17.43 -11.91
N LYS A 18 -5.39 16.83 -11.69
CA LYS A 18 -6.57 16.94 -12.57
C LYS A 18 -7.56 18.02 -12.17
N ASP A 19 -7.27 18.81 -11.13
CA ASP A 19 -8.16 19.85 -10.63
C ASP A 19 -9.53 19.34 -10.17
N LEU A 20 -9.53 18.24 -9.43
CA LEU A 20 -10.76 17.57 -8.96
C LEU A 20 -11.07 17.81 -7.47
N LEU A 21 -10.27 18.63 -6.78
CA LEU A 21 -10.44 18.93 -5.36
C LEU A 21 -10.65 20.43 -5.16
N LEU A 22 -11.59 20.77 -4.26
CA LEU A 22 -11.74 22.11 -3.75
C LEU A 22 -10.85 22.30 -2.52
N PRO A 23 -10.27 23.50 -2.29
CA PRO A 23 -9.56 23.79 -1.06
C PRO A 23 -10.53 23.70 0.13
N ILE A 24 -10.04 23.18 1.25
CA ILE A 24 -10.82 23.06 2.48
C ILE A 24 -10.95 24.43 3.11
N ASP A 25 -12.18 24.90 3.27
CA ASP A 25 -12.47 26.08 4.07
C ASP A 25 -12.38 25.73 5.57
N THR A 26 -11.28 26.14 6.19
CA THR A 26 -11.02 25.94 7.62
C THR A 26 -11.68 27.00 8.52
N ALA A 27 -12.32 28.01 7.92
CA ALA A 27 -12.99 29.12 8.59
C ALA A 27 -14.46 29.24 8.17
N PHE A 28 -15.11 28.11 7.89
CA PHE A 28 -16.48 28.08 7.40
C PHE A 28 -17.50 28.53 8.46
N GLY A 29 -17.90 29.81 8.37
CA GLY A 29 -18.94 30.41 9.20
C GLY A 29 -18.54 30.49 10.68
N LYS A 30 -19.29 29.76 11.54
CA LYS A 30 -19.01 29.68 12.99
C LYS A 30 -18.50 28.29 13.41
N THR A 31 -18.22 27.41 12.46
CA THR A 31 -17.79 26.04 12.75
C THR A 31 -16.37 26.05 13.30
N PRO A 32 -16.11 25.44 14.47
CA PRO A 32 -14.75 25.32 14.98
C PRO A 32 -13.87 24.53 14.01
N ASN A 33 -12.63 24.97 13.82
CA ASN A 33 -11.65 24.21 13.05
C ASN A 33 -11.17 23.00 13.89
N TYR A 34 -11.63 21.81 13.52
CA TYR A 34 -11.24 20.56 14.17
C TYR A 34 -9.97 19.93 13.59
N ILE A 35 -9.39 20.51 12.53
CA ILE A 35 -8.14 20.05 11.90
C ILE A 35 -6.96 20.57 12.73
N SER A 36 -6.86 20.07 13.95
CA SER A 36 -5.79 20.33 14.89
C SER A 36 -5.16 19.01 15.33
N ASN A 37 -3.93 19.05 15.87
CA ASN A 37 -3.22 17.88 16.39
C ASN A 37 -2.85 16.80 15.36
N VAL A 38 -2.66 17.19 14.10
CA VAL A 38 -2.06 16.30 13.09
C VAL A 38 -0.55 16.22 13.34
N SER A 39 -0.01 15.01 13.35
CA SER A 39 1.43 14.78 13.47
C SER A 39 2.19 15.49 12.34
N PRO A 40 3.29 16.21 12.62
CA PRO A 40 4.12 16.84 11.58
C PRO A 40 4.60 15.85 10.52
N TYR A 41 4.91 14.62 10.91
CA TYR A 41 5.29 13.55 9.98
C TYR A 41 4.18 13.25 8.97
N ILE A 42 2.92 13.19 9.42
CA ILE A 42 1.78 12.89 8.54
C ILE A 42 1.49 14.07 7.60
N VAL A 43 1.66 15.31 8.07
CA VAL A 43 1.59 16.50 7.21
C VAL A 43 2.66 16.41 6.12
N GLU A 44 3.91 16.08 6.47
CA GLU A 44 5.00 15.89 5.50
C GLU A 44 4.67 14.80 4.47
N GLN A 45 4.12 13.66 4.89
CA GLN A 45 3.74 12.58 3.97
C GLN A 45 2.61 12.98 3.01
N ILE A 46 1.60 13.71 3.49
CA ILE A 46 0.55 14.23 2.61
C ILE A 46 1.11 15.28 1.67
N ASP A 47 1.93 16.21 2.15
CA ASP A 47 2.49 17.29 1.34
C ASP A 47 3.49 16.79 0.29
N ALA A 48 4.06 15.59 0.45
CA ALA A 48 4.81 14.92 -0.61
C ALA A 48 3.96 14.65 -1.87
N THR A 49 2.62 14.66 -1.76
CA THR A 49 1.69 14.55 -2.90
C THR A 49 1.32 15.91 -3.53
N SER A 50 1.86 17.01 -3.00
CA SER A 50 1.63 18.36 -3.53
C SER A 50 2.11 18.46 -4.98
N ASN A 51 1.31 19.10 -5.82
CA ASN A 51 1.62 19.21 -7.25
C ASN A 51 0.93 20.42 -7.87
N ASN A 52 1.41 20.90 -9.02
CA ASN A 52 0.87 22.05 -9.75
C ASN A 52 0.69 23.30 -8.87
N GLY A 53 1.62 23.54 -7.92
CA GLY A 53 1.55 24.66 -6.99
C GLY A 53 0.48 24.53 -5.88
N ARG A 54 -0.19 23.37 -5.77
CA ARG A 54 -1.19 23.08 -4.74
C ARG A 54 -0.55 22.26 -3.63
N ILE A 55 -0.56 22.81 -2.41
CA ILE A 55 -0.09 22.12 -1.22
C ILE A 55 -1.19 21.18 -0.72
N ALA A 56 -0.91 19.88 -0.65
CA ALA A 56 -1.92 18.84 -0.49
C ALA A 56 -2.74 18.96 0.80
N HIS A 57 -2.15 19.35 1.94
CA HIS A 57 -2.89 19.50 3.20
C HIS A 57 -3.93 20.64 3.18
N HIS A 58 -3.93 21.52 2.17
CA HIS A 58 -5.02 22.49 1.96
C HIS A 58 -6.26 21.89 1.28
N TYR A 59 -6.15 20.67 0.75
CA TYR A 59 -7.21 20.00 -0.02
C TYR A 59 -7.62 18.65 0.59
N ALA A 60 -6.79 18.08 1.47
CA ALA A 60 -7.04 16.79 2.10
C ALA A 60 -6.73 16.83 3.60
N VAL A 61 -7.58 16.16 4.39
CA VAL A 61 -7.37 15.94 5.84
C VAL A 61 -6.93 14.50 6.06
N PRO A 62 -5.80 14.24 6.76
CA PRO A 62 -5.43 12.89 7.11
C PRO A 62 -6.49 12.24 8.02
N TYR A 63 -7.01 11.08 7.62
CA TYR A 63 -8.01 10.34 8.39
C TYR A 63 -7.41 9.13 9.11
N MET A 64 -6.89 8.17 8.35
CA MET A 64 -6.20 6.98 8.86
C MET A 64 -4.92 6.74 8.05
N TRP A 65 -3.93 6.14 8.69
CA TRP A 65 -2.69 5.70 8.06
C TRP A 65 -2.28 4.33 8.60
N GLY A 66 -1.40 3.65 7.89
CA GLY A 66 -0.90 2.34 8.30
C GLY A 66 0.22 1.87 7.40
N THR A 67 0.70 0.66 7.70
CA THR A 67 1.73 -0.02 6.91
C THR A 67 1.16 -1.27 6.26
N CYS A 68 1.75 -1.64 5.13
CA CYS A 68 1.58 -2.99 4.58
C CYS A 68 2.67 -3.89 5.17
N GLY A 69 2.30 -5.11 5.51
CA GLY A 69 3.21 -6.10 6.08
C GLY A 69 2.61 -7.49 5.97
N ILE A 70 3.26 -8.46 6.61
CA ILE A 70 2.85 -9.86 6.59
C ILE A 70 2.02 -10.16 7.83
N LEU A 71 0.78 -10.60 7.62
CA LEU A 71 -0.03 -11.22 8.66
C LEU A 71 0.14 -12.73 8.56
N TYR A 72 0.45 -13.40 9.67
CA TYR A 72 0.70 -14.83 9.66
C TYR A 72 0.08 -15.56 10.86
N ASN A 73 -0.30 -16.81 10.64
CA ASN A 73 -0.81 -17.68 11.69
C ASN A 73 0.36 -18.42 12.38
N LYS A 74 0.65 -18.04 13.63
CA LYS A 74 1.77 -18.57 14.44
C LYS A 74 1.71 -20.09 14.68
N VAL A 75 0.54 -20.73 14.54
CA VAL A 75 0.40 -22.19 14.66
C VAL A 75 1.03 -22.91 13.47
N HIS A 76 0.99 -22.30 12.28
CA HIS A 76 1.42 -22.92 11.03
C HIS A 76 2.69 -22.31 10.43
N VAL A 77 2.98 -21.05 10.76
CA VAL A 77 4.11 -20.28 10.24
C VAL A 77 5.00 -19.87 11.41
N PRO A 78 6.18 -20.50 11.58
CA PRO A 78 7.18 -20.07 12.56
C PRO A 78 7.60 -18.63 12.29
N ILE A 79 7.93 -17.88 13.35
CA ILE A 79 8.35 -16.47 13.21
C ILE A 79 9.51 -16.31 12.22
N ASN A 80 10.49 -17.21 12.22
CA ASN A 80 11.65 -17.15 11.32
C ASN A 80 11.26 -17.19 9.84
N ASP A 81 10.15 -17.84 9.51
CA ASP A 81 9.64 -17.89 8.15
C ASP A 81 8.89 -16.60 7.77
N ALA A 82 8.42 -15.79 8.74
CA ALA A 82 7.61 -14.58 8.51
C ALA A 82 8.38 -13.25 8.64
N GLN A 83 9.72 -13.29 8.81
CA GLN A 83 10.52 -12.07 9.00
C GLN A 83 10.80 -11.30 7.71
N THR A 84 10.58 -11.91 6.54
CA THR A 84 10.86 -11.29 5.24
C THR A 84 9.77 -11.58 4.23
N TRP A 85 9.61 -10.69 3.24
CA TRP A 85 8.71 -10.88 2.10
C TRP A 85 8.95 -12.19 1.33
N GLY A 86 10.13 -12.79 1.46
CA GLY A 86 10.44 -14.08 0.82
C GLY A 86 9.53 -15.23 1.24
N THR A 87 8.86 -15.10 2.38
CA THR A 87 7.84 -16.06 2.84
C THR A 87 6.73 -16.27 1.80
N LEU A 88 6.36 -15.21 1.07
CA LEU A 88 5.29 -15.24 0.09
C LEU A 88 5.62 -16.21 -1.06
N TRP A 89 6.89 -16.31 -1.45
CA TRP A 89 7.39 -17.22 -2.50
C TRP A 89 7.86 -18.59 -1.98
N ASN A 90 7.75 -18.85 -0.68
CA ASN A 90 8.19 -20.13 -0.11
C ASN A 90 7.18 -21.25 -0.44
N ARG A 91 7.63 -22.28 -1.16
CA ARG A 91 6.78 -23.43 -1.57
C ARG A 91 6.18 -24.21 -0.40
N LYS A 92 6.71 -24.07 0.82
CA LYS A 92 6.12 -24.62 2.05
C LYS A 92 4.66 -24.15 2.26
N TYR A 93 4.31 -22.97 1.72
CA TYR A 93 3.00 -22.35 1.88
C TYR A 93 2.17 -22.39 0.59
N GLN A 94 2.37 -23.42 -0.22
CA GLN A 94 1.59 -23.64 -1.44
C GLN A 94 0.08 -23.68 -1.12
N GLY A 95 -0.72 -22.87 -1.82
CA GLY A 95 -2.17 -22.72 -1.57
C GLY A 95 -2.51 -22.25 -0.15
N LYS A 96 -1.65 -21.43 0.48
CA LYS A 96 -1.86 -20.90 1.85
C LYS A 96 -1.67 -19.41 2.00
N LEU A 97 -1.46 -18.69 0.89
CA LEU A 97 -1.32 -17.24 0.87
C LEU A 97 -2.60 -16.56 0.38
N LEU A 98 -3.07 -15.56 1.11
CA LEU A 98 -4.00 -14.57 0.59
C LEU A 98 -3.22 -13.37 0.11
N MET A 99 -3.28 -13.02 -1.16
CA MET A 99 -2.62 -11.82 -1.67
C MET A 99 -3.60 -10.66 -1.76
N LYS A 100 -3.19 -9.42 -1.46
CA LYS A 100 -4.09 -8.27 -1.60
C LYS A 100 -4.57 -8.08 -3.03
N ASP A 101 -5.88 -7.94 -3.20
CA ASP A 101 -6.54 -7.65 -4.48
C ASP A 101 -6.43 -6.16 -4.83
N SER A 102 -5.20 -5.70 -4.96
CA SER A 102 -4.85 -4.31 -5.20
C SER A 102 -3.65 -4.30 -6.12
N TYR A 103 -3.77 -3.59 -7.25
CA TYR A 103 -2.68 -3.50 -8.22
C TYR A 103 -1.42 -2.93 -7.56
N ARG A 104 -1.57 -1.91 -6.69
CA ARG A 104 -0.43 -1.23 -6.08
C ARG A 104 0.27 -2.11 -5.06
N ASP A 105 -0.49 -2.82 -4.23
CA ASP A 105 0.09 -3.67 -3.19
C ASP A 105 0.73 -4.93 -3.79
N SER A 106 0.05 -5.57 -4.74
CA SER A 106 0.59 -6.75 -5.41
C SER A 106 1.80 -6.44 -6.30
N TYR A 107 1.73 -5.37 -7.10
CA TYR A 107 2.84 -4.91 -7.92
C TYR A 107 4.02 -4.46 -7.06
N GLY A 108 3.76 -3.58 -6.09
CA GLY A 108 4.78 -3.00 -5.22
C GLY A 108 5.54 -4.07 -4.45
N THR A 109 4.84 -5.00 -3.80
CA THR A 109 5.47 -6.10 -3.07
C THR A 109 6.32 -6.98 -3.98
N ALA A 110 5.84 -7.32 -5.19
CA ALA A 110 6.59 -8.12 -6.15
C ALA A 110 7.87 -7.40 -6.62
N LEU A 111 7.78 -6.11 -6.95
CA LEU A 111 8.93 -5.35 -7.43
C LEU A 111 9.95 -5.09 -6.33
N ILE A 112 9.50 -4.73 -5.12
CA ILE A 112 10.35 -4.60 -3.93
C ILE A 112 11.09 -5.90 -3.66
N TRP A 113 10.40 -7.04 -3.74
CA TRP A 113 11.02 -8.36 -3.55
C TRP A 113 12.07 -8.68 -4.62
N ALA A 114 11.78 -8.40 -5.89
CA ALA A 114 12.70 -8.59 -7.00
C ALA A 114 14.00 -7.79 -6.80
N HIS A 115 13.88 -6.55 -6.32
CA HIS A 115 14.99 -5.60 -6.14
C HIS A 115 15.56 -5.56 -4.72
N ARG A 116 15.21 -6.49 -3.84
CA ARG A 116 15.66 -6.50 -2.42
C ARG A 116 17.17 -6.33 -2.22
N LYS A 117 17.99 -6.89 -3.10
CA LYS A 117 19.46 -6.77 -3.04
C LYS A 117 19.94 -5.37 -3.44
N ASP A 118 19.27 -4.75 -4.40
CA ASP A 118 19.57 -3.38 -4.82
C ASP A 118 19.11 -2.37 -3.77
N LEU A 119 17.98 -2.63 -3.10
CA LEU A 119 17.51 -1.89 -1.93
C LEU A 119 18.52 -1.98 -0.77
N GLU A 120 18.99 -3.19 -0.44
CA GLU A 120 19.99 -3.43 0.60
C GLU A 120 21.32 -2.73 0.30
N ALA A 121 21.71 -2.69 -0.98
CA ALA A 121 22.89 -1.97 -1.45
C ALA A 121 22.69 -0.45 -1.61
N GLY A 122 21.49 0.08 -1.34
CA GLY A 122 21.18 1.51 -1.47
C GLY A 122 21.15 2.05 -2.90
N LYS A 123 21.06 1.18 -3.92
CA LYS A 123 21.06 1.57 -5.34
C LYS A 123 19.73 2.12 -5.82
N VAL A 124 18.65 1.70 -5.18
CA VAL A 124 17.27 2.12 -5.46
C VAL A 124 16.55 2.39 -4.15
N THR A 125 15.50 3.19 -4.18
CA THR A 125 14.64 3.47 -3.03
C THR A 125 13.23 2.89 -3.22
N ILE A 126 12.51 2.67 -2.12
CA ILE A 126 11.11 2.20 -2.20
C ILE A 126 10.23 3.16 -3.03
N PRO A 127 10.29 4.50 -2.85
CA PRO A 127 9.51 5.41 -3.69
C PRO A 127 9.84 5.31 -5.18
N GLN A 128 11.10 5.05 -5.56
CA GLN A 128 11.46 4.83 -6.97
C GLN A 128 10.77 3.58 -7.52
N LEU A 129 10.84 2.45 -6.80
CA LEU A 129 10.22 1.21 -7.24
C LEU A 129 8.68 1.31 -7.27
N MET A 130 8.06 1.89 -6.24
CA MET A 130 6.61 2.04 -6.15
C MET A 130 6.02 2.94 -7.24
N ASN A 131 6.86 3.75 -7.90
CA ASN A 131 6.49 4.61 -9.02
C ASN A 131 7.12 4.18 -10.36
N ASP A 132 7.81 3.03 -10.42
CA ASP A 132 8.37 2.50 -11.66
C ASP A 132 7.33 1.62 -12.36
N TYR A 133 6.79 2.13 -13.45
CA TYR A 133 5.86 1.45 -14.36
C TYR A 133 6.48 1.25 -15.74
N SER A 134 7.82 1.23 -15.83
CA SER A 134 8.52 0.93 -17.08
C SER A 134 8.20 -0.49 -17.57
N PRO A 135 8.29 -0.75 -18.90
CA PRO A 135 8.07 -2.10 -19.42
C PRO A 135 8.97 -3.17 -18.77
N ALA A 136 10.17 -2.80 -18.35
CA ALA A 136 11.09 -3.70 -17.65
C ALA A 136 10.60 -4.06 -16.23
N ALA A 137 10.11 -3.07 -15.48
CA ALA A 137 9.53 -3.29 -14.17
C ALA A 137 8.25 -4.14 -14.26
N VAL A 138 7.38 -3.85 -15.23
CA VAL A 138 6.16 -4.64 -15.48
C VAL A 138 6.50 -6.11 -15.80
N ALA A 139 7.47 -6.35 -16.68
CA ALA A 139 7.90 -7.72 -17.02
C ALA A 139 8.49 -8.46 -15.80
N THR A 140 9.19 -7.73 -14.92
CA THR A 140 9.74 -8.28 -13.68
C THR A 140 8.63 -8.67 -12.71
N VAL A 141 7.66 -7.78 -12.50
CA VAL A 141 6.48 -8.06 -11.65
C VAL A 141 5.67 -9.22 -12.18
N GLU A 142 5.42 -9.29 -13.49
CA GLU A 142 4.69 -10.40 -14.09
C GLU A 142 5.38 -11.75 -13.81
N LYS A 143 6.71 -11.79 -13.95
CA LYS A 143 7.51 -12.99 -13.63
C LYS A 143 7.37 -13.38 -12.15
N GLU A 144 7.51 -12.42 -11.23
CA GLU A 144 7.43 -12.71 -9.80
C GLU A 144 6.02 -13.10 -9.35
N LEU A 145 4.97 -12.48 -9.89
CA LEU A 145 3.58 -12.85 -9.61
C LEU A 145 3.22 -14.23 -10.18
N LYS A 146 3.76 -14.62 -11.35
CA LYS A 146 3.63 -15.99 -11.86
C LYS A 146 4.32 -17.00 -10.95
N ALA A 147 5.49 -16.66 -10.41
CA ALA A 147 6.20 -17.50 -9.43
C ALA A 147 5.46 -17.59 -8.09
N LEU A 148 4.75 -16.53 -7.71
CA LEU A 148 3.93 -16.45 -6.49
C LEU A 148 2.63 -17.26 -6.60
N LYS A 149 2.04 -17.30 -7.80
CA LYS A 149 0.72 -17.90 -8.07
C LYS A 149 0.46 -19.26 -7.43
N PRO A 150 1.39 -20.25 -7.42
CA PRO A 150 1.14 -21.53 -6.77
C PRO A 150 0.87 -21.44 -5.26
N ASN A 151 1.34 -20.38 -4.59
CA ASN A 151 1.13 -20.17 -3.17
C ASN A 151 -0.21 -19.52 -2.85
N ILE A 152 -0.86 -18.88 -3.83
CA ILE A 152 -2.09 -18.11 -3.64
C ILE A 152 -3.28 -19.07 -3.45
N GLU A 153 -3.92 -18.98 -2.28
CA GLU A 153 -5.25 -19.53 -1.98
C GLU A 153 -6.36 -18.61 -2.50
N GLY A 154 -6.15 -17.29 -2.44
CA GLY A 154 -7.14 -16.32 -2.91
C GLY A 154 -6.61 -14.89 -2.95
N TRP A 155 -7.37 -14.03 -3.62
CA TRP A 155 -7.15 -12.58 -3.66
C TRP A 155 -8.09 -11.90 -2.66
N GLU A 156 -7.53 -11.00 -1.88
CA GLU A 156 -8.12 -10.53 -0.64
C GLU A 156 -8.35 -9.02 -0.65
N ALA A 157 -9.61 -8.63 -0.50
CA ALA A 157 -10.04 -7.26 -0.24
C ALA A 157 -10.48 -7.12 1.24
N ASP A 158 -11.49 -7.89 1.66
CA ASP A 158 -12.20 -7.70 2.93
C ASP A 158 -12.33 -8.93 3.86
N PHE A 159 -12.20 -10.18 3.36
CA PHE A 159 -12.59 -11.41 4.08
C PHE A 159 -11.42 -12.29 4.56
N GLY A 160 -10.22 -11.74 4.58
CA GLY A 160 -8.98 -12.50 4.69
C GLY A 160 -8.74 -12.98 6.10
N LYS A 161 -9.11 -12.15 7.07
CA LYS A 161 -9.12 -12.53 8.49
C LYS A 161 -10.02 -13.73 8.72
N GLU A 162 -11.23 -13.73 8.17
CA GLU A 162 -12.17 -14.86 8.30
C GLU A 162 -11.63 -16.13 7.62
N THR A 163 -11.02 -15.99 6.46
CA THR A 163 -10.41 -17.12 5.75
C THR A 163 -9.23 -17.72 6.54
N MET A 164 -8.42 -16.87 7.18
CA MET A 164 -7.34 -17.29 8.05
C MET A 164 -7.83 -17.94 9.36
N THR A 165 -8.92 -17.45 9.97
CA THR A 165 -9.48 -18.07 11.19
C THR A 165 -10.03 -19.47 10.93
N LYS A 166 -10.49 -19.73 9.69
CA LYS A 166 -10.93 -21.07 9.24
C LYS A 166 -9.76 -22.00 8.86
N GLY A 167 -8.51 -21.55 8.97
CA GLY A 167 -7.33 -22.35 8.64
C GLY A 167 -7.14 -22.61 7.15
N LYS A 168 -7.84 -21.89 6.27
CA LYS A 168 -7.69 -22.06 4.82
C LYS A 168 -6.41 -21.43 4.29
N ALA A 169 -6.02 -20.28 4.85
CA ALA A 169 -4.78 -19.59 4.58
C ALA A 169 -3.98 -19.35 5.87
N TYR A 170 -2.66 -19.29 5.76
CA TYR A 170 -1.73 -19.10 6.87
C TYR A 170 -0.95 -17.80 6.78
N LEU A 171 -0.91 -17.19 5.58
CA LEU A 171 -0.24 -15.93 5.28
C LEU A 171 -1.23 -14.98 4.60
N ASN A 172 -1.12 -13.69 4.89
CA ASN A 172 -1.73 -12.59 4.15
C ASN A 172 -0.75 -11.42 4.01
#